data_AF-A0A843ELA9-F1
#
_entry.id   AF-A0A843ELA9-F1
#
_cell.length_a   1.000
_cell.length_b   1.000
_cell.length_c   1.000
_cell.angle_alpha   90.00
_cell.angle_beta   90.00
_cell.angle_gamma   90.00
#
_symmetry.space_group_name_H-M   'P 1'
#
loop_
_entity.id
_entity.type
_entity.pdbx_description
1 polymer ?
#
loop_
_entity_poly.entity_id
_entity_poly.type
_entity_poly.pdbx_seq_one_letter_code
_entity_poly.pdbx_strand_id
1 'polypeptide(L)'
;MWESLNLRFSKYPARMAVAQKMFELGLRIGEDGKIYCGDLKISDSALAAAANVDRRVIKSTVDVIIADEGLYEIFSNIIPAGTLIKNIAKSLNLGVIEIEAGEKSDGV
;
A
#
# COMPACT_ATOMS: atom_id res chain seq x y z
N MET A 1 10.75 9.64 0.27
CA MET A 1 9.36 9.24 -0.09
C MET A 1 8.51 8.96 1.15
N TRP A 2 8.98 8.18 2.11
CA TRP A 2 8.27 7.98 3.38
C TRP A 2 8.18 9.25 4.24
N GLU A 3 9.20 10.11 4.22
CA GLU A 3 9.16 11.38 4.94
C GLU A 3 8.08 12.34 4.43
N SER A 4 7.83 12.40 3.11
CA SER A 4 6.78 13.24 2.53
C SER A 4 5.38 12.73 2.88
N LEU A 5 5.18 11.41 2.91
CA LEU A 5 3.93 10.79 3.38
C LEU A 5 3.72 11.02 4.87
N ASN A 6 4.78 10.82 5.68
CA ASN A 6 4.76 11.13 7.10
C ASN A 6 4.43 12.60 7.34
N LEU A 7 4.95 13.54 6.54
CA LEU A 7 4.61 14.95 6.70
C LEU A 7 3.11 15.19 6.46
N ARG A 8 2.54 14.62 5.38
CA ARG A 8 1.12 14.78 5.02
C ARG A 8 0.15 14.06 5.96
N PHE A 9 0.56 12.94 6.57
CA PHE A 9 -0.26 12.17 7.50
C PHE A 9 0.14 12.29 8.99
N SER A 10 1.16 13.08 9.34
CA SER A 10 1.74 13.20 10.69
C SER A 10 0.72 13.48 11.79
N LYS A 11 -0.30 14.30 11.47
CA LYS A 11 -1.37 14.67 12.41
C LYS A 11 -2.49 13.63 12.52
N TYR A 12 -2.47 12.59 11.69
CA TYR A 12 -3.54 11.62 11.55
C TYR A 12 -2.99 10.18 11.48
N PRO A 13 -2.57 9.60 12.63
CA PRO A 13 -1.92 8.29 12.67
C PRO A 13 -2.80 7.16 12.09
N ALA A 14 -4.12 7.24 12.27
CA ALA A 14 -5.03 6.27 11.69
C ALA A 14 -5.03 6.29 10.15
N ARG A 15 -4.87 7.47 9.52
CA ARG A 15 -4.75 7.58 8.06
C ARG A 15 -3.40 7.04 7.57
N MET A 16 -2.34 7.28 8.34
CA MET A 16 -1.03 6.71 8.05
C MET A 16 -1.06 5.17 8.06
N ALA A 17 -1.74 4.57 9.04
CA ALA A 17 -1.92 3.11 9.09
C ALA A 17 -2.62 2.56 7.84
N VAL A 18 -3.64 3.26 7.34
CA VAL A 18 -4.33 2.90 6.10
C VAL A 18 -3.40 3.01 4.90
N ALA A 19 -2.69 4.13 4.76
CA ALA A 19 -1.72 4.36 3.69
C ALA A 19 -0.64 3.26 3.67
N GLN A 20 -0.04 2.95 4.82
CA GLN A 20 0.95 1.88 4.95
C GLN A 20 0.38 0.52 4.53
N LYS A 21 -0.83 0.19 4.99
CA LYS A 21 -1.48 -1.07 4.63
C LYS A 21 -1.79 -1.16 3.14
N MET A 22 -2.14 -0.04 2.50
CA MET A 22 -2.32 0.01 1.04
C MET A 22 -1.00 -0.28 0.31
N PHE A 23 0.12 0.30 0.72
CA PHE A 23 1.42 -0.03 0.11
C PHE A 23 1.82 -1.49 0.33
N GLU A 24 1.69 -1.99 1.56
CA GLU A 24 2.03 -3.37 1.92
C GLU A 24 1.26 -4.40 1.08
N LEU A 25 -0.02 -4.15 0.83
CA LEU A 25 -0.90 -5.05 0.08
C LEU A 25 -0.96 -4.71 -1.42
N GLY A 26 -0.25 -3.66 -1.87
CA GLY A 26 -0.29 -3.23 -3.26
C GLY A 26 -1.66 -2.76 -3.73
N LEU A 27 -2.38 -2.02 -2.87
CA LEU A 27 -3.71 -1.50 -3.14
C LEU A 27 -3.65 -0.11 -3.76
N ARG A 28 -4.39 0.09 -4.84
CA ARG A 28 -4.54 1.39 -5.53
C ARG A 28 -5.91 2.00 -5.33
N ILE A 29 -6.00 3.31 -5.57
CA ILE A 29 -7.28 4.01 -5.74
C ILE A 29 -7.61 4.06 -7.22
N GLY A 30 -8.80 3.60 -7.60
CA GLY A 30 -9.32 3.73 -8.95
C GLY A 30 -9.91 5.12 -9.21
N GLU A 31 -10.15 5.43 -10.49
CA GLU A 31 -10.77 6.68 -10.91
C GLU A 31 -12.19 6.89 -10.33
N ASP A 32 -12.85 5.79 -9.96
CA ASP A 32 -14.16 5.80 -9.30
C ASP A 32 -14.08 6.02 -7.77
N GLY A 33 -12.88 6.32 -7.26
CA GLY A 33 -12.60 6.55 -5.85
C GLY A 33 -12.67 5.29 -4.99
N LYS A 34 -12.66 4.10 -5.59
CA LYS A 34 -12.68 2.82 -4.86
C LYS A 34 -11.30 2.19 -4.79
N ILE A 35 -11.13 1.27 -3.86
CA ILE A 35 -9.84 0.63 -3.59
C ILE A 35 -9.76 -0.70 -4.34
N TYR A 36 -8.62 -0.97 -4.96
CA TYR A 36 -8.39 -2.15 -5.80
C TYR A 36 -7.07 -2.83 -5.49
N CYS A 37 -7.06 -4.16 -5.56
CA CYS A 37 -5.87 -4.98 -5.75
C CYS A 37 -5.88 -5.50 -7.20
N GLY A 38 -5.08 -4.90 -8.08
CA GLY A 38 -5.19 -5.14 -9.51
C GLY A 38 -6.59 -4.76 -10.03
N ASP A 39 -7.37 -5.75 -10.46
CA ASP A 39 -8.76 -5.59 -10.92
C ASP A 39 -9.79 -5.99 -9.85
N LEU A 40 -9.33 -6.50 -8.70
CA LEU A 40 -10.21 -6.91 -7.61
C LEU A 40 -10.55 -5.72 -6.72
N LYS A 41 -11.83 -5.35 -6.70
CA LYS A 41 -12.33 -4.31 -5.79
C LYS A 41 -12.28 -4.79 -4.33
N ILE A 42 -11.68 -3.99 -3.48
CA ILE A 42 -11.59 -4.21 -2.04
C ILE A 42 -12.66 -3.39 -1.32
N SER A 43 -13.31 -3.99 -0.32
CA SER A 43 -14.28 -3.28 0.50
C SER A 43 -13.60 -2.46 1.61
N ASP A 44 -14.16 -1.30 1.94
CA ASP A 44 -13.65 -0.48 3.05
C ASP A 44 -13.58 -1.27 4.36
N SER A 45 -14.57 -2.12 4.62
CA SER A 45 -14.63 -2.93 5.85
C SER A 45 -13.45 -3.91 5.95
N ALA A 46 -13.07 -4.53 4.83
CA ALA A 46 -11.94 -5.46 4.80
C ALA A 46 -10.62 -4.72 5.03
N LEU A 47 -10.43 -3.57 4.38
CA LEU A 47 -9.23 -2.77 4.59
C LEU A 47 -9.17 -2.18 6.01
N ALA A 48 -10.30 -1.74 6.56
CA ALA A 48 -10.39 -1.24 7.93
C ALA A 48 -9.97 -2.30 8.95
N ALA A 49 -10.45 -3.54 8.79
CA ALA A 49 -10.04 -4.66 9.62
C ALA A 49 -8.55 -4.97 9.48
N ALA A 50 -8.02 -4.99 8.25
CA ALA A 50 -6.61 -5.25 7.98
C ALA A 50 -5.67 -4.15 8.52
N ALA A 51 -6.12 -2.89 8.52
CA ALA A 51 -5.39 -1.74 9.03
C ALA A 51 -5.65 -1.47 10.54
N ASN A 52 -6.53 -2.25 11.18
CA ASN A 52 -6.97 -2.07 12.56
C ASN A 52 -7.48 -0.64 12.86
N VAL A 53 -8.35 -0.13 11.99
CA VAL A 53 -8.97 1.20 12.13
C VAL A 53 -10.48 1.14 11.97
N ASP A 54 -11.16 2.20 12.39
CA ASP A 54 -12.59 2.38 12.09
C ASP A 54 -12.80 2.57 10.57
N ARG A 55 -13.88 1.99 10.04
CA ARG A 55 -14.23 2.07 8.61
C ARG A 55 -14.31 3.51 8.08
N ARG A 56 -14.75 4.47 8.90
CA ARG A 56 -14.84 5.89 8.49
C ARG A 56 -13.47 6.49 8.18
N VAL A 57 -12.42 5.97 8.82
CA VAL A 57 -11.04 6.38 8.53
C VAL A 57 -10.69 6.08 7.09
N ILE A 58 -11.09 4.91 6.56
CA ILE A 58 -10.85 4.53 5.16
C ILE A 58 -11.40 5.59 4.21
N LYS A 59 -12.70 5.89 4.34
CA LYS A 59 -13.36 6.88 3.47
C LYS A 59 -12.69 8.25 3.57
N SER A 60 -12.44 8.73 4.79
CA SER A 60 -11.77 10.02 5.00
C SER A 60 -10.33 10.05 4.45
N THR A 61 -9.65 8.90 4.41
CA THR A 61 -8.28 8.80 3.87
C THR A 61 -8.31 8.85 2.35
N VAL A 62 -9.24 8.12 1.73
CA VAL A 62 -9.47 8.16 0.27
C VAL A 62 -9.83 9.57 -0.18
N ASP A 63 -10.73 10.25 0.53
CA ASP A 63 -11.11 11.63 0.21
C ASP A 63 -9.90 12.58 0.25
N VAL A 64 -9.03 12.43 1.25
CA VAL A 64 -7.79 13.23 1.37
C VAL A 64 -6.80 12.91 0.26
N ILE A 65 -6.64 11.64 -0.12
CA ILE A 65 -5.74 11.24 -1.20
C ILE A 65 -6.22 11.77 -2.54
N ILE A 66 -7.52 11.69 -2.85
CA ILE A 66 -8.09 12.18 -4.11
C ILE A 66 -7.97 13.71 -4.21
N ALA A 67 -8.12 14.43 -3.09
CA ALA A 67 -8.04 15.89 -3.08
C ALA A 67 -6.61 16.44 -3.24
N ASP A 68 -5.58 15.61 -3.09
CA ASP A 68 -4.18 15.99 -3.16
C ASP A 68 -3.52 15.34 -4.38
N GLU A 69 -3.23 16.13 -5.42
CA GLU A 69 -2.70 15.62 -6.69
C GLU A 69 -1.45 14.74 -6.52
N GLY A 70 -0.54 15.11 -5.60
CA GLY A 70 0.69 14.35 -5.36
C GLY A 70 0.43 13.03 -4.63
N LEU A 71 -0.56 12.98 -3.74
CA LEU A 71 -0.99 11.70 -3.15
C LEU A 71 -1.72 10.85 -4.20
N TYR A 72 -2.64 11.45 -4.96
CA TYR A 72 -3.40 10.73 -5.97
C TYR A 72 -2.49 10.09 -7.02
N GLU A 73 -1.47 10.81 -7.50
CA GLU A 73 -0.48 10.27 -8.43
C GLU A 73 0.22 9.01 -7.87
N ILE A 74 0.59 9.02 -6.59
CA ILE A 74 1.23 7.86 -5.96
C ILE A 74 0.23 6.71 -5.81
N PHE A 75 -0.92 6.97 -5.19
CA PHE A 75 -1.87 5.91 -4.79
C PHE A 75 -2.69 5.34 -5.94
N SER A 76 -2.87 6.07 -7.05
CA SER A 76 -3.53 5.53 -8.25
C SER A 76 -2.62 4.61 -9.07
N ASN A 77 -1.30 4.80 -9.00
CA ASN A 77 -0.31 4.04 -9.75
C ASN A 77 0.27 2.84 -8.98
N ILE A 78 -0.26 2.50 -7.80
CA ILE A 78 0.19 1.30 -7.07
C ILE A 78 -0.16 0.05 -7.89
N ILE A 79 0.84 -0.78 -8.12
CA ILE A 79 0.68 -2.09 -8.77
C ILE A 79 0.97 -3.16 -7.71
N PRO A 80 0.07 -4.15 -7.51
CA PRO A 80 0.35 -5.24 -6.58
C PRO A 80 1.57 -6.02 -7.04
N ALA A 81 2.57 -6.12 -6.15
CA ALA A 81 3.87 -6.74 -6.44
C ALA A 81 3.82 -8.27 -6.71
N GLY A 82 2.61 -8.86 -6.73
CA GLY A 82 2.39 -10.29 -6.93
C GLY A 82 2.61 -11.13 -5.67
N THR A 83 2.36 -12.44 -5.77
CA THR A 83 2.62 -13.38 -4.68
C THR A 83 4.12 -13.58 -4.53
N LEU A 84 4.66 -13.35 -3.32
CA LEU A 84 5.98 -13.86 -2.96
C LEU A 84 5.94 -15.40 -2.99
N ILE A 85 6.45 -16.00 -4.08
CA ILE A 85 6.32 -17.43 -4.36
C ILE A 85 7.25 -18.27 -3.45
N LYS A 86 8.08 -17.65 -2.60
CA LYS A 86 9.07 -18.29 -1.71
C LYS A 86 8.57 -19.58 -1.04
N ASN A 87 7.36 -19.56 -0.49
CA ASN A 87 6.82 -20.68 0.28
C ASN A 87 6.22 -21.81 -0.58
N ILE A 88 5.93 -21.56 -1.86
CA ILE A 88 5.35 -22.54 -2.79
C ILE A 88 6.26 -22.84 -3.99
N ALA A 89 7.39 -22.15 -4.11
CA ALA A 89 8.29 -22.25 -5.25
C ALA A 89 8.81 -23.68 -5.45
N LYS A 90 9.15 -24.36 -4.36
CA LYS A 90 9.51 -25.79 -4.39
C LYS A 90 8.42 -26.65 -5.00
N SER A 91 7.17 -26.44 -4.60
CA SER A 91 6.02 -27.18 -5.14
C SER A 91 5.76 -26.89 -6.62
N LEU A 92 6.20 -25.72 -7.09
CA LEU A 92 6.09 -25.29 -8.49
C LEU A 92 7.35 -25.59 -9.32
N ASN A 93 8.37 -26.25 -8.76
CA ASN A 93 9.68 -26.46 -9.38
C ASN A 93 10.36 -25.15 -9.84
N LEU A 94 10.18 -24.07 -9.06
CA LEU A 94 10.77 -22.76 -9.32
C LEU A 94 11.94 -22.48 -8.37
N GLY A 95 12.94 -21.76 -8.88
CA GLY A 95 13.98 -21.11 -8.06
C GLY A 95 13.53 -19.71 -7.63
N VAL A 96 13.92 -19.28 -6.42
CA VAL A 96 13.61 -17.94 -5.90
C VAL A 96 14.91 -17.25 -5.52
N ILE A 97 15.04 -15.99 -5.93
CA ILE A 97 16.12 -15.08 -5.53
C ILE A 97 15.45 -13.89 -4.83
N GLU A 98 15.81 -13.65 -3.58
CA GLU A 98 15.38 -12.50 -2.79
C GLU A 98 16.55 -11.52 -2.70
N ILE A 99 16.31 -10.28 -3.12
CA ILE A 99 17.32 -9.21 -3.11
C ILE A 99 16.81 -8.12 -2.18
N GLU A 100 17.53 -7.88 -1.10
CA GLU A 100 17.28 -6.78 -0.18
C GLU A 100 18.42 -5.76 -0.32
N ALA A 101 18.08 -4.51 -0.58
CA ALA A 101 19.03 -3.41 -0.64
C ALA A 101 18.86 -2.53 0.61
N GLY A 102 19.87 -2.51 1.48
CA GLY A 102 19.94 -1.58 2.61
C GLY A 102 20.55 -0.24 2.20
N GLU A 103 20.39 0.78 3.04
CA GLU A 103 21.18 2.01 2.91
C GLU A 103 22.67 1.66 3.00
N LYS A 104 23.41 2.12 1.98
CA LYS A 104 24.83 1.89 1.72
C LYS A 104 25.67 1.74 3.00
N SER A 105 26.08 0.52 3.34
CA SER A 105 27.34 0.36 4.06
C SER A 105 28.44 0.56 3.02
N ASP A 106 29.12 1.71 3.06
CA ASP A 106 30.37 1.90 2.32
C ASP A 106 31.30 0.74 2.67
N GLY A 107 31.53 -0.16 1.72
CA GLY A 107 32.33 -1.36 1.88
C GLY A 107 33.46 -1.38 0.86
N VAL A 108 34.65 -1.02 1.36
CA VAL A 108 36.04 -1.13 0.85
C VAL A 108 36.25 -1.09 -0.67
#